data_AF-A0A507FHH5-F1
#
_entry.id   AF-A0A507FHH5-F1
#
_cell.length_a   1.000
_cell.length_b   1.000
_cell.length_c   1.000
_cell.angle_alpha   90.00
_cell.angle_beta   90.00
_cell.angle_gamma   90.00
#
_symmetry.space_group_name_H-M   'P 1'
#
loop_
_entity.id
_entity.type
_entity.pdbx_description
1 polymer ?
#
loop_
_entity_poly.entity_id
_entity_poly.type
_entity_poly.pdbx_seq_one_letter_code
_entity_poly.pdbx_strand_id
1 'polypeptide(L)'
;MAPVQWLAADVDKDDSVFVEVIPDAAEPDVRTSRETSSLARRHSRSTATFVSTEALLSAVKSEDEIKAVRKEYKGRKGRNLAKFYENQNERIEELLKPVDQEVDENEEANLVKLKIAMYGSLIANILLLGLQLFAAITSKSLSLFATMADSFMDLASNSVLLFASVSAAKKNIQHFPAGKQRFETAGIVVFSSIMGALSVQLIIEGAKTLGSGDHATDLGVVNLSCIGVAVALKIGLWAYCRLLSQYPTAKILAQDHRNDVLLNIAGIVLSILGDKVQWWIDPLGGILIATYILVNWGETAVEHIQMFIGKSASPTFLSRVTYISMTHHPEVLQVDTVRAYSSGAGYFVEVDLVMDSMTPLQKSHDIDKLALLLE
;
A
#
# COMPACT_ATOMS: atom_id res chain seq x y z
N MET A 1 54.08 -1.02 2.19
CA MET A 1 53.43 -2.26 2.64
C MET A 1 52.50 -1.89 3.79
N ALA A 2 51.19 -1.96 3.57
CA ALA A 2 50.26 -2.38 4.62
C ALA A 2 50.64 -3.85 5.01
N PRO A 3 50.15 -4.51 6.09
CA PRO A 3 48.74 -4.42 6.46
C PRO A 3 48.26 -4.85 7.91
N VAL A 4 46.98 -4.52 8.22
CA VAL A 4 45.96 -5.22 9.08
C VAL A 4 46.25 -5.46 10.61
N GLN A 5 45.33 -5.40 11.60
CA GLN A 5 43.97 -5.96 11.75
C GLN A 5 43.17 -5.44 12.99
N TRP A 6 41.86 -5.19 12.77
CA TRP A 6 40.62 -5.25 13.61
C TRP A 6 40.56 -4.49 14.97
N LEU A 7 39.44 -3.88 15.41
CA LEU A 7 38.09 -4.43 15.61
C LEU A 7 37.06 -3.29 15.88
N ALA A 8 35.79 -3.57 15.57
CA ALA A 8 34.53 -2.98 16.07
C ALA A 8 34.20 -1.50 15.76
N ALA A 9 33.24 -1.29 14.86
CA ALA A 9 32.38 -0.12 14.88
C ALA A 9 30.96 -0.60 15.16
N ASP A 10 30.47 -0.17 16.31
CA ASP A 10 29.18 -0.47 16.91
C ASP A 10 28.04 0.20 16.14
N VAL A 11 26.86 -0.38 16.28
CA VAL A 11 25.61 0.06 15.69
C VAL A 11 24.91 1.00 16.69
N ASP A 12 24.94 2.30 16.42
CA ASP A 12 23.96 3.27 16.93
C ASP A 12 23.32 3.92 15.69
N LYS A 13 22.04 3.72 15.36
CA LYS A 13 20.82 4.19 16.06
C LYS A 13 20.89 5.68 16.42
N ASP A 14 20.82 6.51 15.40
CA ASP A 14 20.10 7.78 15.43
C ASP A 14 19.82 8.21 13.98
N ASP A 15 18.62 7.90 13.48
CA ASP A 15 18.09 8.42 12.22
C ASP A 15 17.61 9.87 12.42
N SER A 16 18.54 10.77 12.72
CA SER A 16 18.32 12.21 12.54
C SER A 16 18.82 12.60 11.16
N VAL A 17 17.90 12.76 10.22
CA VAL A 17 18.20 13.27 8.87
C VAL A 17 18.49 14.77 8.98
N PHE A 18 19.75 15.14 9.21
CA PHE A 18 20.21 16.51 8.99
C PHE A 18 20.44 16.72 7.50
N VAL A 19 19.60 17.55 6.87
CA VAL A 19 19.90 18.11 5.55
C VAL A 19 20.86 19.29 5.78
N GLU A 20 22.16 19.00 5.79
CA GLU A 20 23.19 20.03 5.81
C GLU A 20 23.40 20.54 4.37
N VAL A 21 22.93 21.76 4.09
CA VAL A 21 23.29 22.49 2.86
C VAL A 21 24.72 23.01 3.06
N ILE A 22 25.69 22.33 2.45
CA ILE A 22 27.11 22.73 2.48
C ILE A 22 27.27 23.96 1.57
N PRO A 23 27.64 25.15 2.07
CA PRO A 23 28.02 26.26 1.21
C PRO A 23 29.42 26.01 0.60
N ASP A 24 29.62 26.47 -0.64
CA ASP A 24 30.88 26.35 -1.37
C ASP A 24 32.09 26.83 -0.55
N ALA A 25 33.14 26.02 -0.54
CA ALA A 25 34.35 26.25 0.23
C ALA A 25 35.15 27.44 -0.31
N ALA A 26 35.27 28.50 0.49
CA ALA A 26 36.35 29.49 0.37
C ALA A 26 37.52 29.10 1.30
N GLU A 27 38.74 29.19 0.78
CA GLU A 27 40.01 28.76 1.41
C GLU A 27 40.25 29.35 2.82
N PRO A 28 40.89 28.62 3.75
CA PRO A 28 41.19 29.13 5.08
C PRO A 28 42.57 29.79 5.14
N ASP A 29 42.63 31.06 5.53
CA ASP A 29 43.85 31.68 6.08
C ASP A 29 43.88 31.51 7.61
N VAL A 30 45.05 31.12 8.12
CA VAL A 30 45.28 30.66 9.49
C VAL A 30 46.06 31.73 10.23
N ARG A 31 45.52 32.28 11.34
CA ARG A 31 46.22 32.40 12.63
C ARG A 31 45.42 33.10 13.74
N THR A 32 45.57 32.54 14.94
CA THR A 32 45.40 33.14 16.29
C THR A 32 43.98 33.62 16.65
N SER A 33 43.29 33.09 17.66
CA SER A 33 43.71 32.84 19.03
C SER A 33 42.80 31.78 19.69
N ARG A 34 43.42 30.82 20.37
CA ARG A 34 42.74 29.81 21.20
C ARG A 34 42.51 30.40 22.60
N GLU A 35 41.49 29.86 23.29
CA GLU A 35 41.31 29.86 24.76
C GLU A 35 40.30 30.82 25.41
N THR A 36 39.30 31.34 24.68
CA THR A 36 38.07 31.88 25.32
C THR A 36 36.76 31.43 24.69
N SER A 37 36.78 30.56 23.66
CA SER A 37 35.59 30.26 22.85
C SER A 37 34.81 28.98 23.22
N SER A 38 35.15 28.26 24.29
CA SER A 38 34.57 26.92 24.56
C SER A 38 33.19 26.95 25.23
N LEU A 39 32.86 28.02 25.97
CA LEU A 39 31.54 28.18 26.58
C LEU A 39 30.54 28.93 25.67
N ALA A 40 31.02 29.90 24.88
CA ALA A 40 30.18 30.59 23.90
C ALA A 40 29.82 29.73 22.67
N ARG A 41 30.65 28.71 22.34
CA ARG A 41 30.36 27.80 21.21
C ARG A 41 29.24 26.79 21.45
N ARG A 42 28.82 26.57 22.70
CA ARG A 42 27.68 25.67 23.00
C ARG A 42 26.31 26.36 22.89
N HIS A 43 26.25 27.69 22.92
CA HIS A 43 24.98 28.43 22.79
C HIS A 43 24.75 29.06 21.41
N SER A 44 25.71 28.97 20.49
CA SER A 44 25.61 29.60 19.16
C SER A 44 25.55 28.58 18.00
N ARG A 45 25.09 27.35 18.26
CA ARG A 45 25.01 26.26 17.27
C ARG A 45 23.63 25.62 17.12
N SER A 46 22.59 26.37 17.46
CA SER A 46 21.24 26.12 16.96
C SER A 46 20.75 27.40 16.29
N THR A 47 21.45 27.83 15.24
CA THR A 47 20.77 28.57 14.18
C THR A 47 19.92 27.52 13.50
N ALA A 48 18.69 27.33 13.98
CA ALA A 48 17.67 26.60 13.25
C ALA A 48 17.68 27.19 11.84
N THR A 49 18.25 26.45 10.90
CA THR A 49 18.28 26.87 9.52
C THR A 49 16.82 26.82 9.11
N PHE A 50 16.19 28.00 9.05
CA PHE A 50 14.81 28.12 8.61
C PHE A 50 14.78 27.49 7.23
N VAL A 51 14.15 26.32 7.10
CA VAL A 51 13.99 25.66 5.80
C VAL A 51 12.98 26.53 5.05
N SER A 52 13.48 27.57 4.38
CA SER A 52 12.65 28.43 3.57
C SER A 52 12.33 27.70 2.28
N THR A 53 11.08 27.82 1.84
CA THR A 53 10.62 27.42 0.50
C THR A 53 11.58 27.90 -0.58
N GLU A 54 12.09 29.12 -0.44
CA GLU A 54 13.08 29.73 -1.33
C GLU A 54 14.43 28.99 -1.34
N ALA A 55 14.93 28.53 -0.19
CA ALA A 55 16.16 27.75 -0.12
C ALA A 55 15.99 26.40 -0.85
N LEU A 56 14.85 25.73 -0.69
CA LEU A 56 14.54 24.50 -1.42
C LEU A 56 14.46 24.74 -2.93
N LEU A 57 13.75 25.78 -3.37
CA LEU A 57 13.67 26.16 -4.78
C LEU A 57 15.05 26.47 -5.38
N SER A 58 15.92 27.14 -4.63
CA SER A 58 17.28 27.46 -5.07
C SER A 58 18.21 26.23 -5.17
N ALA A 59 17.88 25.16 -4.45
CA ALA A 59 18.64 23.91 -4.45
C ALA A 59 18.28 22.99 -5.64
N VAL A 60 17.15 23.24 -6.33
CA VAL A 60 16.74 22.47 -7.50
C VAL A 60 17.73 22.65 -8.65
N LYS A 61 18.23 21.54 -9.18
CA LYS A 61 19.13 21.54 -10.35
C LYS A 61 18.36 21.34 -11.65
N SER A 62 18.68 22.11 -12.68
CA SER A 62 18.10 21.91 -14.01
C SER A 62 18.58 20.59 -14.64
N GLU A 63 17.81 20.02 -15.58
CA GLU A 63 18.23 18.81 -16.30
C GLU A 63 19.59 18.98 -16.98
N ASP A 64 19.89 20.17 -17.48
CA ASP A 64 21.13 20.47 -18.19
C ASP A 64 22.33 20.51 -17.23
N GLU A 65 22.14 21.02 -16.01
CA GLU A 65 23.16 20.93 -14.95
C GLU A 65 23.42 19.48 -14.53
N ILE A 66 22.37 18.66 -14.38
CA ILE A 66 22.52 17.24 -14.03
C ILE A 66 23.28 16.49 -15.13
N LYS A 67 22.97 16.77 -16.40
CA LYS A 67 23.71 16.24 -17.55
C LYS A 67 25.17 16.72 -17.57
N ALA A 68 25.43 17.97 -17.20
CA ALA A 68 26.78 18.52 -17.09
C ALA A 68 27.59 17.81 -15.99
N VAL A 69 27.02 17.63 -14.80
CA VAL A 69 27.64 16.90 -13.67
C VAL A 69 27.95 15.46 -14.06
N ARG A 70 27.03 14.79 -14.77
CA ARG A 70 27.24 13.42 -15.28
C ARG A 70 28.40 13.33 -16.27
N LYS A 71 28.65 14.39 -17.04
CA LYS A 71 29.72 14.47 -18.05
C LYS A 71 31.06 14.86 -17.43
N GLU A 72 31.03 15.72 -16.41
CA GLU A 72 32.20 16.20 -15.66
C GLU A 72 32.87 15.05 -14.88
N TYR A 73 32.07 14.28 -14.13
CA TYR A 73 32.58 13.14 -13.36
C TYR A 73 32.48 11.84 -14.15
N LYS A 74 33.60 11.29 -14.61
CA LYS A 74 33.61 10.05 -15.40
C LYS A 74 33.21 8.81 -14.58
N GLY A 75 32.51 7.89 -15.24
CA GLY A 75 32.24 6.54 -14.74
C GLY A 75 31.13 6.47 -13.68
N ARG A 76 31.34 5.67 -12.63
CA ARG A 76 30.33 5.37 -11.60
C ARG A 76 30.01 6.58 -10.71
N LYS A 77 30.99 7.46 -10.47
CA LYS A 77 30.82 8.65 -9.62
C LYS A 77 29.84 9.66 -10.22
N GLY A 78 29.98 10.03 -11.49
CA GLY A 78 29.04 10.96 -12.13
C GLY A 78 27.63 10.41 -12.28
N ARG A 79 27.48 9.10 -12.53
CA ARG A 79 26.14 8.47 -12.53
C ARG A 79 25.48 8.50 -11.16
N ASN A 80 26.23 8.27 -10.09
CA ASN A 80 25.68 8.32 -8.73
C ASN A 80 25.33 9.76 -8.32
N LEU A 81 26.16 10.74 -8.68
CA LEU A 81 25.92 12.15 -8.35
C LEU A 81 24.74 12.73 -9.15
N ALA A 82 24.62 12.40 -10.43
CA ALA A 82 23.46 12.77 -11.24
C ALA A 82 22.16 12.19 -10.64
N LYS A 83 22.16 10.89 -10.28
CA LYS A 83 21.03 10.26 -9.59
C LYS A 83 20.70 10.90 -8.24
N PHE A 84 21.72 11.38 -7.51
CA PHE A 84 21.50 12.09 -6.26
C PHE A 84 20.72 13.38 -6.49
N TYR A 85 21.10 14.18 -7.49
CA TYR A 85 20.38 15.42 -7.84
C TYR A 85 18.99 15.15 -8.43
N GLU A 86 18.83 14.09 -9.24
CA GLU A 86 17.52 13.63 -9.71
C GLU A 86 16.60 13.32 -8.52
N ASN A 87 17.04 12.46 -7.59
CA ASN A 87 16.29 12.13 -6.38
C ASN A 87 16.05 13.33 -5.46
N GLN A 88 17.00 14.28 -5.39
CA GLN A 88 16.85 15.51 -4.60
C GLN A 88 15.74 16.39 -5.19
N ASN A 89 15.77 16.61 -6.51
CA ASN A 89 14.76 17.40 -7.20
C ASN A 89 13.36 16.79 -7.02
N GLU A 90 13.23 15.47 -7.19
CA GLU A 90 11.95 14.76 -6.98
C GLU A 90 11.42 14.98 -5.54
N ARG A 91 12.29 14.91 -4.52
CA ARG A 91 11.91 15.17 -3.13
C ARG A 91 11.49 16.62 -2.91
N ILE A 92 12.21 17.59 -3.47
CA ILE A 92 11.88 19.00 -3.33
C ILE A 92 10.53 19.29 -3.99
N GLU A 93 10.32 18.77 -5.20
CA GLU A 93 9.04 18.89 -5.90
C GLU A 93 7.89 18.28 -5.11
N GLU A 94 8.09 17.11 -4.50
CA GLU A 94 7.08 16.46 -3.66
C GLU A 94 6.74 17.27 -2.40
N LEU A 95 7.73 17.87 -1.73
CA LEU A 95 7.53 18.74 -0.56
C LEU A 95 6.80 20.03 -0.92
N LEU A 96 7.15 20.62 -2.07
CA LEU A 96 6.59 21.90 -2.54
C LEU A 96 5.25 21.74 -3.26
N LYS A 97 4.86 20.50 -3.60
CA LYS A 97 3.57 20.24 -4.23
C LYS A 97 2.46 20.83 -3.36
N PRO A 98 1.70 21.81 -3.89
CA PRO A 98 0.69 22.49 -3.09
C PRO A 98 -0.33 21.48 -2.59
N VAL A 99 -0.87 21.74 -1.41
CA VAL A 99 -1.89 20.88 -0.75
C VAL A 99 -3.27 21.11 -1.39
N ASP A 100 -3.32 21.67 -2.61
CA ASP A 100 -4.52 22.20 -3.24
C ASP A 100 -5.71 21.22 -3.22
N GLN A 101 -6.90 21.82 -3.02
CA GLN A 101 -8.25 21.25 -2.99
C GLN A 101 -8.68 20.52 -4.30
N GLU A 102 -7.77 20.00 -5.12
CA GLU A 102 -8.11 19.14 -6.27
C GLU A 102 -8.72 17.78 -5.85
N VAL A 103 -8.82 17.54 -4.53
CA VAL A 103 -9.32 16.31 -3.94
C VAL A 103 -10.84 16.14 -4.15
N ASP A 104 -11.64 17.20 -4.25
CA ASP A 104 -13.10 17.04 -4.05
C ASP A 104 -13.89 16.50 -5.27
N GLU A 105 -13.68 17.00 -6.50
CA GLU A 105 -14.51 16.57 -7.65
C GLU A 105 -14.15 15.17 -8.18
N ASN A 106 -12.85 14.84 -8.21
CA ASN A 106 -12.39 13.57 -8.75
C ASN A 106 -12.61 12.43 -7.74
N GLU A 107 -12.54 12.72 -6.44
CA GLU A 107 -12.75 11.72 -5.39
C GLU A 107 -14.22 11.28 -5.32
N GLU A 108 -15.19 12.20 -5.36
CA GLU A 108 -16.62 11.81 -5.40
C GLU A 108 -16.94 10.92 -6.60
N ALA A 109 -16.47 11.31 -7.80
CA ALA A 109 -16.65 10.52 -9.01
C ALA A 109 -16.01 9.13 -8.88
N ASN A 110 -14.83 9.05 -8.27
CA ASN A 110 -14.13 7.79 -8.08
C ASN A 110 -14.77 6.91 -6.97
N LEU A 111 -15.35 7.50 -5.93
CA LEU A 111 -16.16 6.80 -4.91
C LEU A 111 -17.42 6.20 -5.52
N VAL A 112 -18.05 6.88 -6.48
CA VAL A 112 -19.18 6.33 -7.24
C VAL A 112 -18.73 5.13 -8.09
N LYS A 113 -17.62 5.24 -8.81
CA LYS A 113 -17.06 4.11 -9.58
C LYS A 113 -16.70 2.93 -8.66
N LEU A 114 -16.17 3.20 -7.47
CA LEU A 114 -15.86 2.16 -6.46
C LEU A 114 -17.13 1.44 -6.00
N LYS A 115 -18.20 2.18 -5.69
CA LYS A 115 -19.51 1.58 -5.37
C LYS A 115 -20.02 0.73 -6.52
N ILE A 116 -19.91 1.20 -7.76
CA ILE A 116 -20.31 0.43 -8.95
C ILE A 116 -19.49 -0.86 -9.05
N ALA A 117 -18.18 -0.83 -8.81
CA ALA A 117 -17.33 -2.03 -8.83
C ALA A 117 -17.76 -3.06 -7.78
N MET A 118 -18.07 -2.60 -6.56
CA MET A 118 -18.48 -3.46 -5.46
C MET A 118 -19.87 -4.07 -5.69
N TYR A 119 -20.88 -3.23 -5.99
CA TYR A 119 -22.24 -3.72 -6.25
C TYR A 119 -22.30 -4.55 -7.54
N GLY A 120 -21.55 -4.15 -8.57
CA GLY A 120 -21.42 -4.89 -9.82
C GLY A 120 -20.84 -6.29 -9.60
N SER A 121 -19.78 -6.41 -8.79
CA SER A 121 -19.21 -7.71 -8.44
C SER A 121 -20.16 -8.56 -7.60
N LEU A 122 -20.90 -7.95 -6.66
CA LEU A 122 -21.93 -8.67 -5.89
C LEU A 122 -23.03 -9.21 -6.81
N ILE A 123 -23.58 -8.37 -7.69
CA ILE A 123 -24.63 -8.77 -8.63
C ILE A 123 -24.12 -9.89 -9.54
N ALA A 124 -22.90 -9.78 -10.04
CA ALA A 124 -22.29 -10.81 -10.87
C ALA A 124 -22.15 -12.14 -10.12
N ASN A 125 -21.67 -12.12 -8.87
CA ASN A 125 -21.58 -13.34 -8.05
C ASN A 125 -22.95 -13.93 -7.71
N ILE A 126 -23.99 -13.10 -7.51
CA ILE A 126 -25.38 -13.58 -7.35
C ILE A 126 -25.85 -14.28 -8.64
N LEU A 127 -25.59 -13.69 -9.81
CA LEU A 127 -25.95 -14.29 -11.10
C LEU A 127 -25.19 -15.61 -11.34
N LEU A 128 -23.89 -15.67 -11.03
CA LEU A 128 -23.09 -16.88 -11.12
C LEU A 128 -23.60 -17.99 -10.20
N LEU A 129 -23.89 -17.65 -8.95
CA LEU A 129 -24.48 -18.60 -8.00
C LEU A 129 -25.82 -19.13 -8.51
N GLY A 130 -26.69 -18.25 -9.05
CA GLY A 130 -27.96 -18.66 -9.64
C GLY A 130 -27.81 -19.63 -10.82
N LEU A 131 -26.87 -19.34 -11.72
CA LEU A 131 -26.57 -20.21 -12.87
C LEU A 131 -26.03 -21.58 -12.42
N GLN A 132 -25.10 -21.60 -11.46
CA GLN A 132 -24.52 -22.85 -10.98
C GLN A 132 -25.49 -23.65 -10.12
N LEU A 133 -26.35 -22.99 -9.35
CA LEU A 133 -27.43 -23.66 -8.63
C LEU A 133 -28.41 -24.34 -9.60
N PHE A 134 -28.80 -23.65 -10.66
CA PHE A 134 -29.64 -24.22 -11.71
C PHE A 134 -28.97 -25.43 -12.39
N ALA A 135 -27.68 -25.32 -12.71
CA ALA A 135 -26.90 -26.42 -13.30
C ALA A 135 -26.80 -27.62 -12.34
N ALA A 136 -26.49 -27.38 -11.07
CA ALA A 136 -26.36 -28.42 -10.04
C ALA A 136 -27.67 -29.20 -9.83
N ILE A 137 -28.81 -28.49 -9.73
CA ILE A 137 -30.12 -29.12 -9.55
C ILE A 137 -30.51 -29.95 -10.77
N THR A 138 -30.28 -29.42 -11.97
CA THR A 138 -30.69 -30.09 -13.22
C THR A 138 -29.82 -31.31 -13.50
N SER A 139 -28.51 -31.22 -13.27
CA SER A 139 -27.56 -32.31 -13.53
C SER A 139 -27.55 -33.35 -12.42
N LYS A 140 -27.90 -32.98 -11.17
CA LYS A 140 -27.79 -33.83 -9.97
C LYS A 140 -26.38 -34.40 -9.75
N SER A 141 -25.35 -33.77 -10.33
CA SER A 141 -23.96 -34.19 -10.19
C SER A 141 -23.33 -33.62 -8.92
N LEU A 142 -22.65 -34.48 -8.15
CA LEU A 142 -21.89 -34.08 -6.97
C LEU A 142 -20.80 -33.05 -7.31
N SER A 143 -20.20 -33.13 -8.50
CA SER A 143 -19.17 -32.18 -8.96
C SER A 143 -19.72 -30.76 -9.14
N LEU A 144 -20.97 -30.64 -9.60
CA LEU A 144 -21.61 -29.33 -9.79
C LEU A 144 -22.11 -28.73 -8.47
N PHE A 145 -22.44 -29.57 -7.49
CA PHE A 145 -22.70 -29.10 -6.14
C PHE A 145 -21.44 -28.50 -5.49
N ALA A 146 -20.27 -29.08 -5.74
CA ALA A 146 -19.00 -28.53 -5.27
C ALA A 146 -18.72 -27.14 -5.89
N THR A 147 -18.82 -27.01 -7.23
CA THR A 147 -18.62 -25.70 -7.88
C THR A 147 -19.62 -24.64 -7.41
N MET A 148 -20.87 -25.04 -7.13
CA MET A 148 -21.89 -24.13 -6.59
C MET A 148 -21.58 -23.69 -5.16
N ALA A 149 -21.03 -24.58 -4.32
CA ALA A 149 -20.55 -24.21 -2.99
C ALA A 149 -19.39 -23.20 -3.07
N ASP A 150 -18.49 -23.33 -4.04
CA ASP A 150 -17.42 -22.35 -4.26
C ASP A 150 -17.99 -20.97 -4.62
N SER A 151 -18.92 -20.88 -5.58
CA SER A 151 -19.58 -19.59 -5.91
C SER A 151 -20.40 -19.00 -4.75
N PHE A 152 -20.94 -19.86 -3.87
CA PHE A 152 -21.60 -19.38 -2.66
C PHE A 152 -20.61 -18.74 -1.70
N MET A 153 -19.43 -19.34 -1.52
CA MET A 153 -18.38 -18.78 -0.67
C MET A 153 -17.82 -17.47 -1.24
N ASP A 154 -17.69 -17.36 -2.57
CA ASP A 154 -17.34 -16.11 -3.25
C ASP A 154 -18.39 -15.00 -3.04
N LEU A 155 -19.68 -15.37 -3.06
CA LEU A 155 -20.75 -14.43 -2.77
C LEU A 155 -20.72 -14.00 -1.29
N ALA A 156 -20.48 -14.95 -0.38
CA ALA A 156 -20.42 -14.70 1.05
C ALA A 156 -19.24 -13.78 1.41
N SER A 157 -18.05 -14.05 0.88
CA SER A 157 -16.86 -13.23 1.09
C SER A 157 -17.08 -11.80 0.56
N ASN A 158 -17.59 -11.67 -0.68
CA ASN A 158 -17.88 -10.35 -1.26
C ASN A 158 -18.98 -9.59 -0.52
N SER A 159 -19.96 -10.29 0.04
CA SER A 159 -21.00 -9.69 0.89
C SER A 159 -20.40 -9.12 2.18
N VAL A 160 -19.45 -9.83 2.81
CA VAL A 160 -18.73 -9.34 4.00
C VAL A 160 -17.92 -8.09 3.65
N LEU A 161 -17.21 -8.09 2.52
CA LEU A 161 -16.42 -6.94 2.08
C LEU A 161 -17.30 -5.72 1.79
N LEU A 162 -18.44 -5.92 1.11
CA LEU A 162 -19.43 -4.87 0.88
C LEU A 162 -19.99 -4.31 2.19
N PHE A 163 -20.37 -5.20 3.12
CA PHE A 163 -20.88 -4.78 4.43
C PHE A 163 -19.85 -3.96 5.21
N ALA A 164 -18.59 -4.39 5.19
CA ALA A 164 -17.49 -3.69 5.84
C ALA A 164 -17.27 -2.29 5.25
N SER A 165 -17.24 -2.17 3.93
CA SER A 165 -17.06 -0.87 3.25
C SER A 165 -18.27 0.06 3.46
N VAL A 166 -19.51 -0.45 3.36
CA VAL A 166 -20.72 0.34 3.68
C VAL A 166 -20.74 0.77 5.14
N SER A 167 -20.28 -0.09 6.05
CA SER A 167 -20.19 0.23 7.48
C SER A 167 -19.12 1.29 7.76
N ALA A 168 -18.00 1.25 7.02
CA ALA A 168 -16.94 2.26 7.09
C ALA A 168 -17.41 3.64 6.61
N ALA A 169 -18.24 3.69 5.56
CA ALA A 169 -18.78 4.93 5.01
C ALA A 169 -19.87 5.59 5.89
N LYS A 170 -20.52 4.85 6.80
CA LYS A 170 -21.57 5.40 7.66
C LYS A 170 -20.97 6.23 8.82
N LYS A 171 -21.14 7.54 8.76
CA LYS A 171 -20.77 8.45 9.86
C LYS A 171 -21.73 8.28 11.05
N ASN A 172 -21.19 7.89 12.21
CA ASN A 172 -21.92 7.92 13.48
C ASN A 172 -20.98 8.41 14.57
N ILE A 173 -20.91 9.73 14.73
CA ILE A 173 -19.97 10.42 15.62
C ILE A 173 -20.28 10.12 17.09
N GLN A 174 -21.56 9.89 17.43
CA GLN A 174 -21.98 9.68 18.82
C GLN A 174 -21.47 8.35 19.41
N HIS A 175 -21.45 7.28 18.60
CA HIS A 175 -20.89 5.99 19.02
C HIS A 175 -19.44 5.79 18.62
N PHE A 176 -19.01 6.40 17.51
CA PHE A 176 -17.68 6.23 16.93
C PHE A 176 -17.06 7.61 16.65
N PRO A 177 -16.55 8.29 17.69
CA PRO A 177 -16.00 9.64 17.56
C PRO A 177 -14.77 9.70 16.64
N ALA A 178 -13.95 8.65 16.63
CA ALA A 178 -12.80 8.49 15.73
C ALA A 178 -13.18 8.00 14.31
N GLY A 179 -14.48 7.86 14.00
CA GLY A 179 -14.97 7.31 12.74
C GLY A 179 -14.95 5.78 12.65
N LYS A 180 -15.34 5.26 11.49
CA LYS A 180 -15.49 3.82 11.21
C LYS A 180 -14.57 3.29 10.12
N GLN A 181 -13.57 4.07 9.70
CA GLN A 181 -12.72 3.72 8.55
C GLN A 181 -11.99 2.38 8.73
N ARG A 182 -11.69 1.96 9.97
CA ARG A 182 -11.07 0.66 10.29
C ARG A 182 -11.94 -0.56 9.96
N PHE A 183 -13.26 -0.39 9.77
CA PHE A 183 -14.14 -1.48 9.33
C PHE A 183 -13.74 -1.99 7.95
N GLU A 184 -13.27 -1.14 7.04
CA GLU A 184 -12.81 -1.56 5.72
C GLU A 184 -11.62 -2.51 5.84
N THR A 185 -10.59 -2.12 6.59
CA THR A 185 -9.40 -2.95 6.84
C THR A 185 -9.77 -4.27 7.52
N ALA A 186 -10.65 -4.24 8.53
CA ALA A 186 -11.13 -5.44 9.20
C ALA A 186 -11.90 -6.37 8.23
N GLY A 187 -12.73 -5.79 7.35
CA GLY A 187 -13.45 -6.54 6.31
C GLY A 187 -12.51 -7.24 5.34
N ILE A 188 -11.44 -6.57 4.92
CA ILE A 188 -10.41 -7.15 4.04
C ILE A 188 -9.68 -8.31 4.72
N VAL A 189 -9.38 -8.20 6.02
CA VAL A 189 -8.75 -9.29 6.79
C VAL A 189 -9.68 -10.52 6.87
N VAL A 190 -10.97 -10.30 7.16
CA VAL A 190 -11.96 -11.41 7.19
C VAL A 190 -12.11 -12.04 5.80
N PHE A 191 -12.22 -11.21 4.76
CA PHE A 191 -12.28 -11.66 3.36
C PHE A 191 -11.08 -12.54 3.02
N SER A 192 -9.86 -12.05 3.28
CA SER A 192 -8.61 -12.76 3.00
C SER A 192 -8.51 -14.07 3.78
N SER A 193 -9.06 -14.11 5.00
CA SER A 193 -9.09 -15.33 5.82
C SER A 193 -10.04 -16.39 5.24
N ILE A 194 -11.21 -15.99 4.76
CA ILE A 194 -12.16 -16.89 4.09
C ILE A 194 -11.53 -17.46 2.81
N MET A 195 -10.97 -16.61 1.95
CA MET A 195 -10.34 -17.06 0.70
C MET A 195 -9.07 -17.89 0.95
N GLY A 196 -8.32 -17.59 2.00
CA GLY A 196 -7.21 -18.43 2.47
C GLY A 196 -7.68 -19.82 2.89
N ALA A 197 -8.80 -19.92 3.62
CA ALA A 197 -9.37 -21.21 3.99
C ALA A 197 -9.84 -22.02 2.76
N LEU A 198 -10.44 -21.37 1.76
CA LEU A 198 -10.77 -22.01 0.47
C LEU A 198 -9.52 -22.52 -0.25
N SER A 199 -8.43 -21.75 -0.23
CA SER A 199 -7.16 -22.16 -0.83
C SER A 199 -6.56 -23.39 -0.14
N VAL A 200 -6.64 -23.45 1.20
CA VAL A 200 -6.24 -24.65 1.97
C VAL A 200 -7.12 -25.85 1.63
N GLN A 201 -8.43 -25.66 1.53
CA GLN A 201 -9.36 -26.72 1.14
C GLN A 201 -9.01 -27.29 -0.24
N LEU A 202 -8.68 -26.44 -1.20
CA LEU A 202 -8.27 -26.86 -2.54
C LEU A 202 -6.94 -27.64 -2.53
N ILE A 203 -5.97 -27.24 -1.70
CA ILE A 203 -4.72 -28.00 -1.50
C ILE A 203 -5.01 -29.39 -0.92
N ILE A 204 -5.87 -29.46 0.10
CA ILE A 204 -6.25 -30.73 0.74
C ILE A 204 -6.92 -31.65 -0.27
N GLU A 205 -7.85 -31.11 -1.08
CA GLU A 205 -8.55 -31.91 -2.10
C GLU A 205 -7.60 -32.38 -3.20
N GLY A 206 -6.73 -31.50 -3.71
CA GLY A 206 -5.69 -31.90 -4.67
C GLY A 206 -4.75 -32.98 -4.11
N ALA A 207 -4.37 -32.88 -2.84
CA ALA A 207 -3.50 -33.87 -2.19
C ALA A 207 -4.21 -35.23 -2.02
N LYS A 208 -5.51 -35.24 -1.71
CA LYS A 208 -6.32 -36.46 -1.67
C LYS A 208 -6.40 -37.11 -3.04
N THR A 209 -6.71 -36.34 -4.09
CA THR A 209 -6.79 -36.85 -5.47
C THR A 209 -5.45 -37.43 -5.93
N LEU A 210 -4.34 -36.79 -5.56
CA LEU A 210 -3.01 -37.31 -5.85
C LEU A 210 -2.71 -38.63 -5.11
N GLY A 211 -3.16 -38.75 -3.86
CA GLY A 211 -2.93 -39.93 -3.01
C GLY A 211 -3.86 -41.12 -3.29
N SER A 212 -5.09 -40.87 -3.74
CA SER A 212 -6.04 -41.92 -4.10
C SER A 212 -5.74 -42.54 -5.48
N GLY A 213 -4.97 -41.84 -6.33
CA GLY A 213 -4.78 -42.23 -7.73
C GLY A 213 -6.09 -42.22 -8.53
N ASP A 214 -7.11 -41.55 -8.00
CA ASP A 214 -8.45 -41.55 -8.57
C ASP A 214 -8.49 -40.62 -9.79
N HIS A 215 -9.07 -41.12 -10.87
CA HIS A 215 -9.15 -40.40 -12.13
C HIS A 215 -10.45 -39.58 -12.13
N ALA A 216 -10.43 -38.40 -11.53
CA ALA A 216 -11.53 -37.44 -11.69
C ALA A 216 -11.32 -36.69 -13.01
N THR A 217 -12.29 -36.45 -13.88
CA THR A 217 -13.73 -36.74 -13.96
C THR A 217 -14.08 -36.45 -15.42
N ASP A 218 -15.05 -37.15 -16.00
CA ASP A 218 -15.56 -36.81 -17.33
C ASP A 218 -16.20 -35.41 -17.28
N LEU A 219 -15.46 -34.39 -17.73
CA LEU A 219 -15.93 -33.00 -17.80
C LEU A 219 -16.96 -32.93 -18.92
N GLY A 220 -18.19 -33.29 -18.60
CA GLY A 220 -19.31 -33.16 -19.53
C GLY A 220 -19.33 -31.74 -20.12
N VAL A 221 -19.62 -31.63 -21.41
CA VAL A 221 -19.61 -30.37 -22.18
C VAL A 221 -20.43 -29.26 -21.50
N VAL A 222 -21.44 -29.62 -20.70
CA VAL A 222 -22.26 -28.71 -19.91
C VAL A 222 -21.49 -28.08 -18.74
N ASN A 223 -20.62 -28.82 -18.05
CA ASN A 223 -19.77 -28.27 -16.98
C ASN A 223 -18.74 -27.30 -17.56
N LEU A 224 -18.11 -27.68 -18.67
CA LEU A 224 -17.09 -26.84 -19.31
C LEU A 224 -17.67 -25.53 -19.85
N SER A 225 -18.88 -25.55 -20.42
CA SER A 225 -19.55 -24.33 -20.88
C SER A 225 -20.00 -23.43 -19.72
N CYS A 226 -20.47 -23.99 -18.60
CA CYS A 226 -20.82 -23.24 -17.40
C CYS A 226 -19.60 -22.55 -16.77
N ILE A 227 -18.49 -23.27 -16.64
CA ILE A 227 -17.20 -22.72 -16.17
C ILE A 227 -16.71 -21.62 -17.13
N GLY A 228 -16.79 -21.84 -18.45
CA GLY A 228 -16.37 -20.86 -19.45
C GLY A 228 -17.11 -19.52 -19.35
N VAL A 229 -18.43 -19.55 -19.14
CA VAL A 229 -19.24 -18.33 -18.91
C VAL A 229 -18.83 -17.63 -17.61
N ALA A 230 -18.59 -18.40 -16.54
CA ALA A 230 -18.14 -17.85 -15.26
C ALA A 230 -16.79 -17.14 -15.37
N VAL A 231 -15.83 -17.76 -16.07
CA VAL A 231 -14.51 -17.19 -16.32
C VAL A 231 -14.61 -15.91 -17.15
N ALA A 232 -15.42 -15.89 -18.22
CA ALA A 232 -15.60 -14.70 -19.05
C ALA A 232 -16.15 -13.52 -18.25
N LEU A 233 -17.14 -13.77 -17.38
CA LEU A 233 -17.69 -12.73 -16.50
C LEU A 233 -16.64 -12.22 -15.51
N LYS A 234 -15.89 -13.12 -14.85
CA LYS A 234 -14.83 -12.73 -13.91
C LYS A 234 -13.67 -11.99 -14.59
N ILE A 235 -13.33 -12.28 -15.85
CA ILE A 235 -12.36 -11.49 -16.62
C ILE A 235 -12.84 -10.04 -16.81
N GLY A 236 -14.12 -9.85 -17.16
CA GLY A 236 -14.70 -8.51 -17.30
C GLY A 236 -14.67 -7.71 -16.00
N LEU A 237 -15.03 -8.35 -14.88
CA LEU A 237 -14.97 -7.75 -13.55
C LEU A 237 -13.54 -7.45 -13.12
N TRP A 238 -12.61 -8.37 -13.38
CA TRP A 238 -11.19 -8.18 -13.11
C TRP A 238 -10.65 -6.94 -13.82
N ALA A 239 -10.93 -6.81 -15.13
CA ALA A 239 -10.49 -5.66 -15.91
C ALA A 239 -11.06 -4.34 -15.35
N TYR A 240 -12.35 -4.33 -14.99
CA TYR A 240 -12.99 -3.15 -14.40
C TYR A 240 -12.41 -2.79 -13.03
N CYS A 241 -12.29 -3.76 -12.12
CA CYS A 241 -11.75 -3.52 -10.77
C CYS A 241 -10.26 -3.15 -10.82
N ARG A 242 -9.50 -3.65 -11.81
CA ARG A 242 -8.09 -3.30 -11.99
C ARG A 242 -7.89 -1.82 -12.28
N LEU A 243 -8.80 -1.20 -13.04
CA LEU A 243 -8.78 0.26 -13.29
C LEU A 243 -8.97 1.08 -12.02
N LEU A 244 -9.59 0.50 -10.98
CA LEU A 244 -9.84 1.14 -9.69
C LEU A 244 -8.89 0.68 -8.58
N SER A 245 -7.80 -0.02 -8.91
CA SER A 245 -6.89 -0.63 -7.93
C SER A 245 -6.11 0.37 -7.06
N GLN A 246 -6.33 1.67 -7.22
CA GLN A 246 -5.92 2.71 -6.28
C GLN A 246 -6.64 2.61 -4.92
N TYR A 247 -7.87 2.08 -4.90
CA TYR A 247 -8.63 1.88 -3.66
C TYR A 247 -8.38 0.48 -3.08
N PRO A 248 -8.15 0.35 -1.76
CA PRO A 248 -7.91 -0.94 -1.12
C PRO A 248 -9.00 -1.97 -1.43
N THR A 249 -10.27 -1.62 -1.21
CA THR A 249 -11.40 -2.54 -1.48
C THR A 249 -11.44 -3.02 -2.94
N ALA A 250 -11.24 -2.13 -3.92
CA ALA A 250 -11.24 -2.51 -5.35
C ALA A 250 -10.00 -3.35 -5.74
N LYS A 251 -8.84 -3.08 -5.13
CA LYS A 251 -7.62 -3.88 -5.31
C LYS A 251 -7.85 -5.33 -4.85
N ILE A 252 -8.49 -5.52 -3.68
CA ILE A 252 -8.82 -6.84 -3.16
C ILE A 252 -9.79 -7.59 -4.08
N LEU A 253 -10.83 -6.90 -4.54
CA LEU A 253 -11.81 -7.47 -5.47
C LEU A 253 -11.20 -7.84 -6.82
N ALA A 254 -10.28 -7.02 -7.34
CA ALA A 254 -9.52 -7.36 -8.53
C ALA A 254 -8.59 -8.57 -8.29
N GLN A 255 -7.95 -8.66 -7.13
CA GLN A 255 -7.12 -9.81 -6.78
C GLN A 255 -7.94 -11.11 -6.71
N ASP A 256 -9.13 -11.04 -6.13
CA ASP A 256 -10.10 -12.14 -6.07
C ASP A 256 -10.45 -12.66 -7.47
N HIS A 257 -11.02 -11.80 -8.31
CA HIS A 257 -11.39 -12.16 -9.67
C HIS A 257 -10.20 -12.66 -10.50
N ARG A 258 -8.99 -12.12 -10.28
CA ARG A 258 -7.76 -12.59 -10.93
C ARG A 258 -7.43 -14.03 -10.51
N ASN A 259 -7.49 -14.31 -9.22
CA ASN A 259 -7.15 -15.62 -8.67
C ASN A 259 -8.13 -16.68 -9.17
N ASP A 260 -9.42 -16.33 -9.29
CA ASP A 260 -10.44 -17.23 -9.82
C ASP A 260 -10.23 -17.52 -11.31
N VAL A 261 -9.94 -16.50 -12.11
CA VAL A 261 -9.62 -16.67 -13.53
C VAL A 261 -8.37 -17.53 -13.69
N LEU A 262 -7.35 -17.31 -12.86
CA LEU A 262 -6.12 -18.08 -12.87
C LEU A 262 -6.36 -19.54 -12.49
N LEU A 263 -7.14 -19.82 -11.43
CA LEU A 263 -7.52 -21.17 -11.02
C LEU A 263 -8.26 -21.92 -12.13
N ASN A 264 -9.27 -21.29 -12.73
CA ASN A 264 -10.08 -21.92 -13.75
C ASN A 264 -9.30 -22.18 -15.05
N ILE A 265 -8.55 -21.18 -15.54
CA ILE A 265 -7.75 -21.34 -16.77
C ILE A 265 -6.66 -22.39 -16.55
N ALA A 266 -5.93 -22.29 -15.45
CA ALA A 266 -4.85 -23.20 -15.18
C ALA A 266 -5.36 -24.62 -14.89
N GLY A 267 -6.52 -24.76 -14.23
CA GLY A 267 -7.19 -26.05 -14.06
C GLY A 267 -7.54 -26.72 -15.40
N ILE A 268 -8.09 -25.97 -16.36
CA ILE A 268 -8.36 -26.51 -17.70
C ILE A 268 -7.06 -26.94 -18.40
N VAL A 269 -6.02 -26.10 -18.35
CA VAL A 269 -4.73 -26.40 -19.00
C VAL A 269 -4.08 -27.63 -18.37
N LEU A 270 -4.06 -27.70 -17.04
CA LEU A 270 -3.45 -28.80 -16.28
C LEU A 270 -4.24 -30.10 -16.45
N SER A 271 -5.56 -30.05 -16.53
CA SER A 271 -6.41 -31.21 -16.81
C SER A 271 -6.13 -31.78 -18.20
N ILE A 272 -6.04 -30.93 -19.23
CA ILE A 272 -5.66 -31.37 -20.59
C ILE A 272 -4.24 -31.95 -20.63
N LEU A 273 -3.31 -31.35 -19.87
CA LEU A 273 -1.93 -31.81 -19.82
C LEU A 273 -1.79 -33.12 -19.03
N GLY A 274 -2.59 -33.31 -17.99
CA GLY A 274 -2.67 -34.52 -17.19
C GLY A 274 -3.14 -35.72 -18.01
N ASP A 275 -4.15 -35.52 -18.88
CA ASP A 275 -4.65 -36.54 -19.80
C ASP A 275 -3.59 -36.95 -20.86
N LYS A 276 -2.85 -35.97 -21.40
CA LYS A 276 -1.87 -36.24 -22.48
C LYS A 276 -0.51 -36.72 -22.03
N VAL A 277 -0.05 -36.31 -20.84
CA VAL A 277 1.34 -36.53 -20.39
C VAL A 277 1.37 -37.54 -19.25
N GLN A 278 0.85 -37.16 -18.08
CA GLN A 278 0.81 -38.00 -16.87
C GLN A 278 -0.31 -37.52 -15.93
N TRP A 279 -1.11 -38.45 -15.42
CA TRP A 279 -2.30 -38.17 -14.60
C TRP A 279 -2.04 -37.29 -13.37
N TRP A 280 -0.86 -37.41 -12.73
CA TRP A 280 -0.51 -36.68 -11.51
C TRP A 280 -0.22 -35.19 -11.75
N ILE A 281 -0.05 -34.76 -13.01
CA ILE A 281 0.24 -33.36 -13.35
C ILE A 281 -0.92 -32.45 -12.99
N ASP A 282 -2.16 -32.91 -13.20
CA ASP A 282 -3.36 -32.13 -12.90
C ASP A 282 -3.51 -31.82 -11.39
N PRO A 283 -3.58 -32.83 -10.49
CA PRO A 283 -3.66 -32.57 -9.06
C PRO A 283 -2.42 -31.86 -8.50
N LEU A 284 -1.21 -32.16 -8.99
CA LEU A 284 0.00 -31.47 -8.54
C LEU A 284 -0.01 -29.98 -8.95
N GLY A 285 -0.38 -29.69 -10.20
CA GLY A 285 -0.48 -28.31 -10.68
C GLY A 285 -1.54 -27.52 -9.93
N GLY A 286 -2.71 -28.14 -9.66
CA GLY A 286 -3.75 -27.55 -8.83
C GLY A 286 -3.25 -27.18 -7.42
N ILE A 287 -2.51 -28.08 -6.76
CA ILE A 287 -1.89 -27.81 -5.46
C ILE A 287 -0.91 -26.63 -5.54
N LEU A 288 -0.05 -26.58 -6.56
CA LEU A 288 0.93 -25.50 -6.72
C LEU A 288 0.26 -24.14 -6.87
N ILE A 289 -0.80 -24.07 -7.66
CA ILE A 289 -1.56 -22.83 -7.89
C ILE A 289 -2.32 -22.43 -6.63
N ALA A 290 -2.99 -23.37 -5.97
CA ALA A 290 -3.70 -23.11 -4.72
C ALA A 290 -2.74 -22.61 -3.63
N THR A 291 -1.52 -23.15 -3.58
CA THR A 291 -0.45 -22.68 -2.68
C THR A 291 -0.02 -21.25 -3.00
N TYR A 292 0.15 -20.90 -4.29
CA TYR A 292 0.44 -19.54 -4.71
C TYR A 292 -0.66 -18.55 -4.26
N ILE A 293 -1.94 -18.92 -4.42
CA ILE A 293 -3.06 -18.08 -4.00
C ILE A 293 -3.13 -17.95 -2.48
N LEU A 294 -2.86 -19.03 -1.74
CA LEU A 294 -2.79 -19.00 -0.28
C LEU A 294 -1.71 -18.02 0.22
N VAL A 295 -0.53 -18.02 -0.39
CA VAL A 295 0.55 -17.07 -0.03
C VAL A 295 0.11 -15.62 -0.29
N ASN A 296 -0.53 -15.35 -1.43
CA ASN A 296 -1.03 -14.00 -1.74
C ASN A 296 -2.08 -13.52 -0.74
N TRP A 297 -3.01 -14.40 -0.33
CA TRP A 297 -4.01 -14.05 0.70
C TRP A 297 -3.38 -13.89 2.08
N GLY A 298 -2.35 -14.68 2.40
CA GLY A 298 -1.56 -14.52 3.63
C GLY A 298 -0.84 -13.17 3.69
N GLU A 299 -0.18 -12.77 2.61
CA GLU A 299 0.48 -11.47 2.50
C GLU A 299 -0.53 -10.32 2.64
N THR A 300 -1.67 -10.42 1.93
CA THR A 300 -2.76 -9.45 2.01
C THR A 300 -3.30 -9.32 3.44
N ALA A 301 -3.55 -10.44 4.11
CA ALA A 301 -4.03 -10.44 5.49
C ALA A 301 -3.02 -9.77 6.43
N VAL A 302 -1.73 -10.09 6.32
CA VAL A 302 -0.68 -9.48 7.15
C VAL A 302 -0.55 -7.98 6.87
N GLU A 303 -0.58 -7.55 5.61
CA GLU A 303 -0.52 -6.14 5.22
C GLU A 303 -1.66 -5.34 5.87
N HIS A 304 -2.89 -5.85 5.76
CA HIS A 304 -4.06 -5.18 6.33
C HIS A 304 -4.14 -5.30 7.86
N ILE A 305 -3.65 -6.38 8.48
CA ILE A 305 -3.51 -6.45 9.95
C ILE A 305 -2.53 -5.37 10.44
N GLN A 306 -1.41 -5.15 9.76
CA GLN A 306 -0.47 -4.09 10.13
C GLN A 306 -1.12 -2.70 10.02
N MET A 307 -1.89 -2.45 8.96
CA MET A 307 -2.66 -1.20 8.83
C MET A 307 -3.69 -1.05 9.95
N PHE A 308 -4.37 -2.15 10.33
CA PHE A 308 -5.36 -2.16 11.39
C PHE A 308 -4.77 -1.82 12.77
N ILE A 309 -3.54 -2.27 13.05
CA ILE A 309 -2.82 -1.99 14.30
C ILE A 309 -2.28 -0.55 14.33
N GLY A 310 -2.11 0.10 13.17
CA GLY A 310 -1.56 1.45 13.05
C GLY A 310 -0.10 1.46 12.60
N LYS A 311 0.19 0.82 11.47
CA LYS A 311 1.50 0.92 10.80
C LYS A 311 1.85 2.39 10.52
N SER A 312 3.10 2.78 10.80
CA SER A 312 3.61 4.12 10.51
C SER A 312 3.48 4.46 9.02
N ALA A 313 3.16 5.71 8.73
CA ALA A 313 3.20 6.26 7.39
C ALA A 313 4.60 6.19 6.78
N SER A 314 4.69 6.35 5.46
CA SER A 314 5.97 6.36 4.77
C SER A 314 6.86 7.51 5.26
N PRO A 315 8.19 7.35 5.27
CA PRO A 315 9.11 8.44 5.63
C PRO A 315 8.91 9.69 4.78
N THR A 316 8.50 9.51 3.52
CA THR A 316 8.18 10.59 2.60
C THR A 316 6.96 11.39 3.06
N PHE A 317 5.88 10.71 3.45
CA PHE A 317 4.70 11.36 4.01
C PHE A 317 5.02 12.10 5.31
N LEU A 318 5.77 11.46 6.22
CA LEU A 318 6.22 12.09 7.47
C LEU A 318 7.08 13.34 7.21
N SER A 319 7.98 13.29 6.24
CA SER A 319 8.82 14.43 5.84
C SER A 319 7.98 15.57 5.30
N ARG A 320 6.95 15.26 4.49
CA ARG A 320 6.02 16.25 3.94
C ARG A 320 5.18 16.91 5.03
N VAL A 321 4.60 16.12 5.94
CA VAL A 321 3.87 16.65 7.10
C VAL A 321 4.80 17.55 7.93
N THR A 322 6.01 17.08 8.25
CA THR A 322 7.00 17.87 9.00
C THR A 322 7.30 19.20 8.33
N TYR A 323 7.49 19.20 7.01
CA TYR A 323 7.76 20.41 6.24
C TYR A 323 6.59 21.38 6.26
N ILE A 324 5.37 20.89 6.02
CA ILE A 324 4.16 21.73 6.06
C ILE A 324 3.98 22.30 7.46
N SER A 325 4.10 21.49 8.51
CA SER A 325 3.99 21.94 9.90
C SER A 325 5.03 23.00 10.27
N MET A 326 6.27 22.86 9.78
CA MET A 326 7.34 23.82 10.03
C MET A 326 7.14 25.15 9.29
N THR A 327 6.57 25.12 8.09
CA THR A 327 6.39 26.31 7.23
C THR A 327 5.03 26.99 7.41
N HIS A 328 4.16 26.40 8.22
CA HIS A 328 2.78 26.83 8.41
C HIS A 328 2.65 28.21 9.07
N HIS A 329 3.47 28.53 10.08
CA HIS A 329 3.39 29.82 10.78
C HIS A 329 4.76 30.29 11.31
N PRO A 330 5.10 31.60 11.23
CA PRO A 330 6.42 32.11 11.64
C PRO A 330 6.74 31.97 13.14
N GLU A 331 5.73 31.75 14.00
CA GLU A 331 5.94 31.51 15.43
C GLU A 331 6.30 30.06 15.77
N VAL A 332 6.22 29.15 14.80
CA VAL A 332 6.74 27.79 14.95
C VAL A 332 8.27 27.86 14.91
N LEU A 333 8.91 27.54 16.03
CA LEU A 333 10.37 27.54 16.13
C LEU A 333 10.96 26.21 15.68
N GLN A 334 10.31 25.11 16.04
CA GLN A 334 10.75 23.75 15.75
C GLN A 334 9.56 22.78 15.80
N VAL A 335 9.64 21.70 15.02
CA VAL A 335 8.79 20.51 15.18
C VAL A 335 9.55 19.51 16.05
N ASP A 336 8.98 19.13 17.20
CA ASP A 336 9.60 18.17 18.13
C ASP A 336 9.38 16.74 17.64
N THR A 337 8.11 16.37 17.43
CA THR A 337 7.72 15.02 17.06
C THR A 337 6.61 15.06 16.00
N VAL A 338 6.74 14.21 14.97
CA VAL A 338 5.66 13.92 14.01
C VAL A 338 5.39 12.43 14.03
N ARG A 339 4.16 12.04 14.34
CA ARG A 339 3.69 10.66 14.24
C ARG A 339 2.54 10.62 13.26
N ALA A 340 2.66 9.79 12.23
CA ALA A 340 1.55 9.48 11.34
C ALA A 340 1.41 7.97 11.27
N TYR A 341 0.23 7.45 11.56
CA TYR A 341 -0.05 6.02 11.52
C TYR A 341 -1.38 5.72 10.85
N SER A 342 -1.46 4.55 10.21
CA SER A 342 -2.64 4.16 9.45
C SER A 342 -3.88 4.05 10.34
N SER A 343 -5.00 4.58 9.85
CA SER A 343 -6.31 4.45 10.46
C SER A 343 -7.35 4.21 9.37
N GLY A 344 -7.61 2.94 9.06
CA GLY A 344 -8.50 2.59 7.95
C GLY A 344 -7.87 2.92 6.59
N ALA A 345 -8.60 3.67 5.76
CA ALA A 345 -8.12 4.14 4.46
C ALA A 345 -7.23 5.41 4.53
N GLY A 346 -7.14 6.05 5.70
CA GLY A 346 -6.36 7.28 5.90
C GLY A 346 -5.23 7.14 6.92
N TYR A 347 -4.66 8.29 7.30
CA TYR A 347 -3.69 8.41 8.38
C TYR A 347 -4.27 9.25 9.51
N PHE A 348 -3.91 8.90 10.74
CA PHE A 348 -4.02 9.79 11.88
C PHE A 348 -2.66 10.43 12.11
N VAL A 349 -2.63 11.76 12.21
CA VAL A 349 -1.39 12.54 12.28
C VAL A 349 -1.37 13.33 13.58
N GLU A 350 -0.31 13.15 14.36
CA GLU A 350 -0.01 13.90 15.58
C GLU A 350 1.28 14.69 15.34
N VAL A 351 1.23 15.99 15.60
CA VAL A 351 2.37 16.91 15.44
C VAL A 351 2.55 17.70 16.73
N ASP A 352 3.75 17.62 17.29
CA ASP A 352 4.15 18.40 18.46
C ASP A 352 5.02 19.59 18.02
N LEU A 353 4.51 20.81 18.22
CA LEU A 353 5.17 22.06 17.83
C LEU A 353 5.81 22.75 19.04
N VAL A 354 7.01 23.29 18.83
CA VAL A 354 7.73 24.12 19.80
C VAL A 354 7.53 25.59 19.45
N MET A 355 7.01 26.35 20.40
CA MET A 355 6.77 27.80 20.30
C MET A 355 7.44 28.54 21.44
N ASP A 356 7.51 29.88 21.34
CA ASP A 356 8.08 30.70 22.40
C ASP A 356 7.24 30.63 23.70
N SER A 357 7.91 30.54 24.84
CA SER A 357 7.28 30.39 26.16
C SER A 357 6.40 31.57 26.58
N MET A 358 6.58 32.75 25.97
CA MET A 358 5.77 33.95 26.25
C MET A 358 4.56 34.05 25.31
N THR A 359 4.38 33.11 24.37
CA THR A 359 3.25 33.08 23.45
C THR A 359 1.94 32.89 24.24
N PRO A 360 0.95 33.77 24.11
CA PRO A 360 -0.34 33.60 24.78
C PRO A 360 -1.03 32.29 24.36
N LEU A 361 -1.64 31.58 25.32
CA LEU A 361 -2.29 30.28 25.07
C LEU A 361 -3.35 30.32 23.96
N GLN A 362 -4.07 31.45 23.84
CA GLN A 362 -5.04 31.63 22.77
C GLN A 362 -4.37 31.60 21.39
N LYS A 363 -3.21 32.26 21.27
CA LYS A 363 -2.47 32.35 20.01
C LYS A 363 -1.84 31.01 19.63
N SER A 364 -1.23 30.32 20.60
CA SER A 364 -0.69 28.98 20.38
C SER A 364 -1.78 28.00 19.91
N HIS A 365 -2.94 28.03 20.56
CA HIS A 365 -4.06 27.18 20.18
C HIS A 365 -4.66 27.54 18.81
N ASP A 366 -4.69 28.81 18.43
CA ASP A 366 -5.18 29.22 17.10
C ASP A 366 -4.20 28.80 15.98
N ILE A 367 -2.89 28.81 16.25
CA ILE A 367 -1.86 28.28 15.33
C ILE A 367 -1.99 26.75 15.20
N ASP A 368 -2.16 26.04 16.31
CA ASP A 368 -2.36 24.58 16.32
C ASP A 368 -3.65 24.18 15.58
N LYS A 369 -4.72 24.97 15.71
CA LYS A 369 -6.00 24.72 15.02
C LYS A 369 -5.92 24.84 13.51
N LEU A 370 -5.07 25.71 12.99
CA LEU A 370 -4.92 25.88 11.55
C LEU A 370 -4.06 24.75 10.96
N ALA A 371 -3.14 24.15 11.74
CA ALA A 371 -2.44 22.92 11.38
C ALA A 371 -3.37 21.70 11.31
N LEU A 372 -4.45 21.66 12.09
CA LEU A 372 -5.49 20.62 12.06
C LEU A 372 -6.37 20.65 10.79
N LEU A 373 -6.38 21.75 10.02
CA LEU A 373 -7.16 21.85 8.77
C LEU A 373 -6.44 21.26 7.54
N LEU A 374 -5.29 20.61 7.75
CA LEU A 374 -4.54 19.88 6.75
C LEU A 374 -4.87 18.37 6.71
N GLU A 375 -5.80 17.90 7.56
CA GLU A 375 -6.51 16.62 7.42
C GLU A 375 -7.49 16.65 6.25
#